data_AF-A0A6I3H142-F1
#
_entry.id   AF-A0A6I3H142-F1
#
_cell.length_a   1.000
_cell.length_b   1.000
_cell.length_c   1.000
_cell.angle_alpha   90.00
_cell.angle_beta   90.00
_cell.angle_gamma   90.00
#
_symmetry.space_group_name_H-M   'P 1'
#
loop_
_entity.id
_entity.type
_entity.pdbx_description
1 polymer ?
#
loop_
_entity_poly.entity_id
_entity_poly.type
_entity_poly.pdbx_seq_one_letter_code
_entity_poly.pdbx_strand_id
1 'polypeptide(L)'
;MSLIEAIGAREILDSRGNPTIEVEVLLDDDSFGRAAVPSGASTGAFEAHESRDGDKTRFQGKGVQKAVLRVIGEIDEALVDFDATDQRLVDNALISLDGTDTKSNLGANAILGVSLAVAKAAADSSGL
;
A
#
# COMPACT_ATOMS: atom_id res chain seq x y z
N MET A 1 15.36 -16.31 -0.66
CA MET A 1 16.06 -15.04 -0.36
C MET A 1 15.02 -14.26 0.43
N SER A 2 14.95 -12.94 0.36
CA SER A 2 13.80 -12.18 0.89
C SER A 2 13.15 -11.39 -0.24
N LEU A 3 12.99 -12.03 -1.41
CA LEU A 3 12.47 -11.38 -2.61
C LEU A 3 10.95 -11.32 -2.55
N ILE A 4 10.37 -10.21 -2.98
CA ILE A 4 8.92 -10.06 -3.09
C ILE A 4 8.39 -11.02 -4.16
N GLU A 5 7.55 -11.95 -3.74
CA GLU A 5 6.89 -12.92 -4.63
C GLU A 5 5.52 -12.41 -5.09
N ALA A 6 4.74 -11.81 -4.18
CA ALA A 6 3.42 -11.29 -4.50
C ALA A 6 2.97 -10.20 -3.53
N ILE A 7 2.21 -9.24 -4.05
CA ILE A 7 1.58 -8.15 -3.30
C ILE A 7 0.05 -8.20 -3.47
N GLY A 8 -0.65 -8.47 -2.38
CA GLY A 8 -2.12 -8.47 -2.31
C GLY A 8 -2.67 -7.21 -1.65
N ALA A 9 -3.90 -6.83 -2.00
CA ALA A 9 -4.62 -5.78 -1.27
C ALA A 9 -6.11 -6.05 -1.20
N ARG A 10 -6.75 -5.50 -0.16
CA ARG A 10 -8.19 -5.53 0.04
C ARG A 10 -8.71 -4.25 0.67
N GLU A 11 -9.99 -3.99 0.44
CA GLU A 11 -10.74 -2.95 1.16
C GLU A 11 -11.23 -3.53 2.50
N ILE A 12 -10.89 -2.87 3.60
CA ILE A 12 -11.39 -3.15 4.96
C ILE A 12 -12.05 -1.89 5.54
N LEU A 13 -12.53 -1.94 6.79
CA LEU A 13 -13.11 -0.78 7.48
C LEU A 13 -12.19 -0.25 8.58
N ASP A 14 -12.05 1.08 8.64
CA ASP A 14 -11.38 1.78 9.73
C ASP A 14 -12.24 1.81 11.02
N SER A 15 -11.69 2.35 12.10
CA SER A 15 -12.38 2.46 13.40
C SER A 15 -13.63 3.35 13.38
N ARG A 16 -13.86 4.11 12.31
CA ARG A 16 -15.04 4.96 12.08
C ARG A 16 -16.02 4.33 11.09
N GLY A 17 -15.77 3.10 10.64
CA GLY A 17 -16.58 2.38 9.65
C GLY A 17 -16.43 2.93 8.22
N ASN A 18 -15.39 3.72 7.93
CA ASN A 18 -15.09 4.13 6.55
C ASN A 18 -14.13 3.13 5.90
N PRO A 19 -14.20 2.93 4.58
CA PRO A 19 -13.24 2.09 3.88
C PRO A 19 -11.79 2.56 4.07
N THR A 20 -10.88 1.62 4.21
CA THR A 20 -9.44 1.81 4.10
C THR A 20 -8.79 0.58 3.44
N ILE A 21 -7.52 0.69 3.09
CA ILE A 21 -6.77 -0.37 2.41
C ILE A 21 -5.96 -1.19 3.43
N GLU A 22 -5.97 -2.50 3.23
CA GLU A 22 -5.02 -3.43 3.84
C GLU A 22 -4.22 -4.11 2.73
N VAL A 23 -2.91 -4.15 2.90
CA VAL A 23 -1.95 -4.71 1.95
C VAL A 23 -1.24 -5.89 2.61
N GLU A 24 -0.96 -6.90 1.80
CA GLU A 24 -0.22 -8.10 2.14
C GLU A 24 0.95 -8.29 1.19
N VAL A 25 2.07 -8.77 1.71
CA VAL A 25 3.27 -9.09 0.94
C VAL A 25 3.73 -10.48 1.32
N LEU A 26 3.94 -11.33 0.33
CA LEU A 26 4.55 -12.66 0.44
C LEU A 26 5.95 -12.60 -0.16
N LEU A 27 6.92 -13.22 0.52
CA LEU A 27 8.29 -13.35 0.04
C LEU A 27 8.58 -14.78 -0.44
N ASP A 28 9.64 -14.95 -1.22
CA ASP A 28 10.09 -16.22 -1.80
C ASP A 28 10.57 -17.28 -0.77
N ASP A 29 10.65 -16.90 0.51
CA ASP A 29 10.96 -17.77 1.64
C ASP A 29 9.73 -18.06 2.54
N ASP A 30 8.52 -17.81 2.03
CA ASP A 30 7.22 -17.94 2.71
C ASP A 30 6.97 -16.90 3.84
N SER A 31 7.89 -15.97 4.07
CA SER A 31 7.69 -14.90 5.05
C SER A 31 6.59 -13.93 4.61
N PHE A 32 5.88 -13.37 5.59
CA PHE A 32 4.64 -12.65 5.31
C PHE A 32 4.49 -11.35 6.10
N GLY A 33 4.04 -10.30 5.41
CA GLY A 33 3.76 -9.00 6.01
C GLY A 33 2.37 -8.49 5.69
N ARG A 34 1.68 -7.91 6.68
CA ARG A 34 0.36 -7.28 6.50
C ARG A 34 0.29 -5.91 7.16
N ALA A 35 -0.24 -4.92 6.44
CA ALA A 35 -0.45 -3.58 6.97
C ALA A 35 -1.77 -2.96 6.51
N ALA A 36 -2.55 -2.46 7.46
CA ALA A 36 -3.69 -1.59 7.21
C ALA A 36 -3.28 -0.13 7.37
N VAL A 37 -3.76 0.74 6.48
CA VAL A 37 -3.41 2.15 6.51
C VAL A 37 -4.46 2.95 7.31
N PRO A 38 -4.07 3.75 8.31
CA PRO A 38 -5.00 4.62 9.00
C PRO A 38 -5.47 5.75 8.09
N SER A 39 -6.70 6.21 8.29
CA SER A 39 -7.24 7.36 7.58
C SER A 39 -7.43 8.55 8.52
N GLY A 40 -6.82 9.69 8.18
CA GLY A 40 -6.97 10.93 8.93
C GLY A 40 -8.37 11.53 8.84
N ALA A 41 -8.72 12.42 9.77
CA ALA A 41 -9.86 13.33 9.62
C ALA A 41 -9.42 14.71 9.10
N SER A 42 -8.19 15.10 9.41
CA SER A 42 -7.55 16.31 8.91
C SER A 42 -6.91 16.01 7.58
N THR A 43 -7.28 16.74 6.54
CA THR A 43 -6.63 16.70 5.22
C THR A 43 -6.06 18.09 4.99
N GLY A 44 -4.90 18.38 5.59
CA GLY A 44 -4.17 19.59 5.24
C GLY A 44 -3.93 19.63 3.73
N ALA A 45 -4.07 20.80 3.10
CA ALA A 45 -3.94 20.93 1.63
C ALA A 45 -2.57 20.51 1.07
N PHE A 46 -1.58 20.31 1.95
CA PHE A 46 -0.21 19.91 1.62
C PHE A 46 0.13 18.49 2.08
N GLU A 47 -0.85 17.74 2.59
CA GLU A 47 -0.66 16.32 2.92
C GLU A 47 -0.64 15.46 1.66
N ALA A 48 -0.01 14.29 1.75
CA ALA A 48 -0.04 13.31 0.68
C ALA A 48 -1.49 12.85 0.40
N HIS A 49 -1.81 12.62 -0.87
CA HIS A 49 -3.17 12.39 -1.32
C HIS A 49 -3.63 10.96 -1.00
N GLU A 50 -4.57 10.81 -0.07
CA GLU A 50 -5.30 9.55 0.12
C GLU A 50 -6.28 9.34 -1.05
N SER A 51 -6.09 8.26 -1.82
CA SER A 51 -6.95 7.94 -2.95
C SER A 51 -8.31 7.40 -2.47
N ARG A 52 -9.39 8.02 -2.96
CA ARG A 52 -10.79 7.68 -2.70
C ARG A 52 -11.55 7.53 -4.01
N ASP A 53 -12.53 6.63 -4.04
CA ASP A 53 -13.25 6.28 -5.27
C ASP A 53 -14.14 7.41 -5.80
N GLY A 54 -14.75 8.19 -4.89
CA GLY A 54 -15.70 9.25 -5.23
C GLY A 54 -17.10 8.76 -5.63
N ASP A 55 -17.32 7.45 -5.69
CA ASP A 55 -18.62 6.84 -5.99
C ASP A 55 -19.60 7.01 -4.82
N LYS A 56 -20.54 7.95 -4.94
CA LYS A 56 -21.53 8.24 -3.89
C LYS A 56 -22.45 7.07 -3.56
N THR A 57 -22.56 6.07 -4.43
CA THR A 57 -23.38 4.87 -4.19
C THR A 57 -22.72 3.88 -3.22
N ARG A 58 -21.38 3.94 -3.06
CA ARG A 58 -20.61 3.11 -2.12
C ARG A 58 -19.96 3.97 -1.05
N PHE A 59 -20.31 3.72 0.21
CA PHE A 59 -19.73 4.42 1.36
C PHE A 59 -19.70 5.95 1.21
N GLN A 60 -20.71 6.54 0.56
CA GLN A 60 -20.81 7.99 0.31
C GLN A 60 -19.59 8.58 -0.43
N GLY A 61 -18.95 7.79 -1.32
CA GLY A 61 -17.76 8.22 -2.07
C GLY A 61 -16.42 7.90 -1.40
N LYS A 62 -16.44 7.29 -0.21
CA LYS A 62 -15.24 6.99 0.59
C LYS A 62 -14.61 5.63 0.30
N GLY A 63 -15.11 4.89 -0.70
CA GLY A 63 -14.48 3.64 -1.15
C GLY A 63 -13.00 3.83 -1.53
N VAL A 64 -12.23 2.75 -1.49
CA VAL A 64 -10.80 2.74 -1.84
C VAL A 64 -10.47 1.65 -2.87
N GLN A 65 -11.45 1.20 -3.67
CA GLN A 65 -11.23 0.15 -4.66
C GLN A 65 -10.20 0.52 -5.71
N LYS A 66 -10.13 1.80 -6.12
CA LYS A 66 -9.09 2.26 -7.04
C LYS A 66 -7.69 2.07 -6.45
N ALA A 67 -7.48 2.40 -5.18
CA ALA A 67 -6.21 2.19 -4.51
C ALA A 67 -5.85 0.69 -4.44
N VAL A 68 -6.83 -0.17 -4.12
CA VAL A 68 -6.65 -1.63 -4.12
C VAL A 68 -6.20 -2.13 -5.51
N LEU A 69 -6.86 -1.67 -6.58
CA LEU A 69 -6.52 -2.04 -7.95
C LEU A 69 -5.12 -1.56 -8.38
N ARG A 70 -4.65 -0.42 -7.87
CA ARG A 70 -3.27 0.03 -8.11
C ARG A 70 -2.25 -0.88 -7.42
N VAL A 71 -2.56 -1.37 -6.22
CA VAL A 71 -1.68 -2.29 -5.50
C VAL A 71 -1.54 -3.62 -6.23
N ILE A 72 -2.65 -4.31 -6.52
CA ILE A 72 -2.64 -5.66 -7.11
C ILE A 72 -2.29 -5.69 -8.62
N GLY A 73 -2.02 -4.53 -9.20
CA GLY A 73 -1.69 -4.39 -10.62
C GLY A 73 -0.35 -3.69 -10.77
N GLU A 74 -0.39 -2.37 -10.90
CA GLU A 74 0.78 -1.54 -11.22
C GLU A 74 1.91 -1.66 -10.19
N ILE A 75 1.59 -1.71 -8.88
CA ILE A 75 2.62 -1.82 -7.84
C ILE A 75 3.19 -3.23 -7.74
N ASP A 76 2.34 -4.26 -7.77
CA ASP A 76 2.76 -5.66 -7.77
C ASP A 76 3.73 -5.93 -8.93
N GLU A 77 3.32 -5.59 -10.17
CA GLU A 77 4.16 -5.76 -11.36
C GLU A 77 5.51 -5.03 -11.27
N ALA A 78 5.55 -3.88 -10.60
CA ALA A 78 6.77 -3.07 -10.48
C ALA A 78 7.75 -3.54 -9.38
N LEU A 79 7.27 -4.30 -8.39
CA LEU A 79 8.06 -4.64 -7.18
C LEU A 79 8.36 -6.12 -7.01
N VAL A 80 7.71 -7.01 -7.75
CA VAL A 80 8.10 -8.44 -7.77
C VAL A 80 9.60 -8.56 -8.06
N ASP A 81 10.26 -9.52 -7.42
CA ASP A 81 11.71 -9.76 -7.45
C ASP A 81 12.58 -8.71 -6.74
N PHE A 82 12.00 -7.68 -6.11
CA PHE A 82 12.78 -6.77 -5.26
C PHE A 82 13.13 -7.44 -3.93
N ASP A 83 14.32 -7.15 -3.39
CA ASP A 83 14.69 -7.55 -2.03
C ASP A 83 13.93 -6.70 -1.01
N ALA A 84 13.06 -7.35 -0.23
CA ALA A 84 12.25 -6.72 0.79
C ALA A 84 13.07 -6.09 1.92
N THR A 85 14.33 -6.51 2.12
CA THR A 85 15.21 -5.94 3.16
C THR A 85 15.78 -4.58 2.76
N ASP A 86 15.79 -4.22 1.46
CA ASP A 86 16.15 -2.88 1.00
C ASP A 86 14.91 -1.97 0.93
N GLN A 87 14.42 -1.60 2.13
CA GLN A 87 13.26 -0.74 2.27
C GLN A 87 13.40 0.58 1.50
N ARG A 88 14.61 1.13 1.40
CA ARG A 88 14.85 2.39 0.69
C ARG A 88 14.67 2.22 -0.80
N LEU A 89 15.15 1.12 -1.38
CA LEU A 89 14.94 0.81 -2.78
C LEU A 89 13.45 0.68 -3.09
N VAL A 90 12.72 -0.09 -2.28
CA VAL A 90 11.28 -0.31 -2.44
C VAL A 90 10.51 1.02 -2.36
N ASP A 91 10.74 1.83 -1.33
CA ASP A 91 10.05 3.11 -1.16
C ASP A 91 10.36 4.09 -2.31
N ASN A 92 11.61 4.14 -2.77
CA ASN A 92 11.98 5.00 -3.90
C ASN A 92 11.35 4.52 -5.22
N ALA A 93 11.21 3.21 -5.43
CA ALA A 93 10.52 2.65 -6.58
C ALA A 93 9.03 3.03 -6.55
N LEU A 94 8.37 2.91 -5.39
CA LEU A 94 6.97 3.34 -5.22
C LEU A 94 6.77 4.84 -5.49
N ILE A 95 7.65 5.69 -4.97
CA ILE A 95 7.61 7.15 -5.20
C ILE A 95 7.83 7.46 -6.68
N SER A 96 8.80 6.78 -7.31
CA SER A 96 9.13 7.00 -8.73
C SER A 96 8.03 6.51 -9.66
N LEU A 97 7.38 5.38 -9.32
CA LEU A 97 6.24 4.82 -10.03
C LEU A 97 5.03 5.76 -9.99
N ASP A 98 4.74 6.35 -8.83
CA ASP A 98 3.70 7.37 -8.74
C ASP A 98 4.02 8.62 -9.56
N GLY A 99 5.26 9.11 -9.46
CA GLY A 99 5.74 10.23 -10.26
C GLY A 99 5.16 11.60 -9.89
N THR A 100 4.42 11.72 -8.78
CA THR A 100 3.89 13.00 -8.28
C THR A 100 4.42 13.33 -6.89
N ASP A 101 4.58 14.63 -6.60
CA ASP A 101 5.04 15.09 -5.28
C ASP A 101 4.11 14.67 -4.14
N THR A 102 2.81 14.55 -4.44
CA THR A 102 1.74 14.31 -3.46
C THR A 102 1.27 12.86 -3.41
N LYS A 103 1.84 11.94 -4.19
CA LYS A 103 1.40 10.53 -4.26
C LYS A 103 -0.01 10.36 -4.82
N SER A 104 -0.41 11.25 -5.72
CA SER A 104 -1.80 11.37 -6.20
C SER A 104 -2.18 10.40 -7.32
N ASN A 105 -1.21 9.79 -8.01
CA ASN A 105 -1.49 8.84 -9.09
C ASN A 105 -1.85 7.45 -8.56
N LEU A 106 -1.04 6.94 -7.62
CA LEU A 106 -1.26 5.65 -6.95
C LEU A 106 -2.12 5.79 -5.69
N GLY A 107 -1.98 6.92 -4.98
CA GLY A 107 -2.57 7.15 -3.67
C GLY A 107 -1.55 6.88 -2.56
N ALA A 108 -1.41 7.85 -1.66
CA ALA A 108 -0.53 7.74 -0.49
C ALA A 108 -0.87 6.53 0.41
N ASN A 109 -2.16 6.16 0.45
CA ASN A 109 -2.64 4.97 1.15
C ASN A 109 -2.20 3.66 0.49
N ALA A 110 -2.14 3.58 -0.85
CA ALA A 110 -1.58 2.41 -1.53
C ALA A 110 -0.08 2.28 -1.24
N ILE A 111 0.67 3.37 -1.44
CA ILE A 111 2.13 3.40 -1.23
C ILE A 111 2.50 3.05 0.22
N LEU A 112 1.84 3.67 1.20
CA LEU A 112 2.13 3.42 2.60
C LEU A 112 1.77 1.99 3.02
N GLY A 113 0.66 1.44 2.50
CA GLY A 113 0.25 0.07 2.77
C GLY A 113 1.30 -0.94 2.33
N VAL A 114 1.81 -0.79 1.10
CA VAL A 114 2.86 -1.64 0.55
C VAL A 114 4.16 -1.46 1.31
N SER A 115 4.61 -0.21 1.52
CA SER A 115 5.83 0.12 2.27
C SER A 115 5.88 -0.57 3.64
N LEU A 116 4.79 -0.49 4.42
CA LEU A 116 4.70 -1.10 5.74
C LEU A 116 4.56 -2.62 5.70
N ALA A 117 3.86 -3.17 4.69
CA ALA A 117 3.72 -4.62 4.54
C ALA A 117 5.06 -5.26 4.17
N VAL A 118 5.85 -4.65 3.27
CA VAL A 118 7.20 -5.09 2.92
C VAL A 118 8.11 -5.09 4.15
N ALA A 119 8.12 -4.00 4.93
CA ALA A 119 8.94 -3.92 6.14
C ALA A 119 8.64 -5.04 7.15
N LYS A 120 7.36 -5.41 7.29
CA LYS A 120 6.94 -6.50 8.17
C LYS A 120 7.33 -7.87 7.63
N ALA A 121 7.17 -8.10 6.33
CA ALA A 121 7.59 -9.34 5.69
C ALA A 121 9.11 -9.55 5.81
N ALA A 122 9.89 -8.48 5.62
CA ALA A 122 11.34 -8.49 5.79
C ALA A 122 11.77 -8.76 7.25
N ALA A 123 11.04 -8.21 8.22
CA ALA A 123 11.27 -8.49 9.64
C ALA A 123 11.00 -9.97 9.97
N ASP A 124 9.88 -10.52 9.47
CA ASP A 124 9.51 -11.93 9.62
C ASP A 124 10.58 -12.86 9.01
N SER A 125 11.04 -12.60 7.78
CA SER A 125 12.14 -13.31 7.12
C SER A 125 13.45 -13.25 7.90
N SER A 126 13.71 -12.11 8.57
CA SER A 126 14.90 -11.92 9.39
C SER A 126 14.78 -12.51 10.81
N GLY A 127 13.60 -13.00 11.20
CA GLY A 127 13.30 -13.48 12.55
C GLY A 127 13.33 -12.39 13.63
N LEU A 128 12.92 -11.15 13.28
CA LEU A 128 12.94 -9.97 14.16
C LEU A 128 11.54 -9.44 14.51
#